data_AF-A0A967DYM4-F1
#
_entry.id   AF-A0A967DYM4-F1
#
_cell.length_a   1.000
_cell.length_b   1.000
_cell.length_c   1.000
_cell.angle_alpha   90.00
_cell.angle_beta   90.00
_cell.angle_gamma   90.00
#
_symmetry.space_group_name_H-M   'P 1'
#
loop_
_entity.id
_entity.type
_entity.pdbx_description
1 polymer ?
#
loop_
_entity_poly.entity_id
_entity_poly.type
_entity_poly.pdbx_seq_one_letter_code
_entity_poly.pdbx_strand_id
1 'polypeptide(L)'
;VIYTDIARDGMLSGPNLSALKGIVDCSPFPVIASGGITSLEDLRAVQSLGPQIEGAIVGKALYDGKLDYPAAMAAIGAQATEAPHAN
;
A
#
# COMPACT_ATOMS: atom_id res chain seq x y z
N VAL A 1 -4.14 -12.29 -1.48
CA VAL A 1 -5.02 -11.89 -0.35
C VAL A 1 -5.03 -10.38 -0.26
N ILE A 2 -6.20 -9.75 -0.21
CA ILE A 2 -6.30 -8.31 0.05
C ILE A 2 -6.69 -8.15 1.51
N TYR A 3 -5.86 -7.44 2.28
CA TYR A 3 -6.18 -7.09 3.66
C TYR A 3 -6.51 -5.61 3.74
N THR A 4 -7.75 -5.31 4.15
CA THR A 4 -8.19 -3.94 4.43
C THR A 4 -8.40 -3.77 5.93
N ASP A 5 -7.68 -2.83 6.55
CA ASP A 5 -8.02 -2.40 7.92
C ASP A 5 -9.14 -1.36 7.87
N ILE A 6 -10.37 -1.82 8.09
CA ILE A 6 -11.58 -0.98 8.10
C ILE A 6 -11.50 0.13 9.16
N ALA A 7 -10.84 -0.13 10.30
CA ALA A 7 -10.73 0.87 11.36
C ALA A 7 -9.78 2.01 10.97
N ARG A 8 -8.91 1.82 9.98
CA ARG A 8 -7.95 2.84 9.51
C ARG A 8 -8.26 3.36 8.12
N ASP A 9 -9.19 2.74 7.41
CA ASP A 9 -9.62 3.19 6.11
C ASP A 9 -10.22 4.61 6.19
N GLY A 10 -9.76 5.49 5.32
CA GLY A 10 -10.14 6.91 5.33
C GLY A 10 -9.70 7.75 6.54
N MET A 11 -9.10 7.15 7.59
CA MET A 11 -8.69 7.88 8.80
C MET A 11 -7.34 8.60 8.68
N LEU A 12 -6.57 8.31 7.62
CA LEU A 12 -5.27 8.93 7.36
C LEU A 12 -4.28 8.80 8.54
N SER A 13 -4.28 7.64 9.22
CA SER A 13 -3.52 7.39 10.46
C SER A 13 -2.38 6.38 10.29
N GLY A 14 -1.99 6.08 9.04
CA GLY A 14 -1.00 5.07 8.71
C GLY A 14 -1.60 3.65 8.69
N PRO A 15 -0.98 2.70 7.95
CA PRO A 15 -1.44 1.33 7.84
C PRO A 15 -1.22 0.52 9.13
N ASN A 16 -1.97 -0.56 9.31
CA ASN A 16 -1.79 -1.46 10.44
C ASN A 16 -0.66 -2.47 10.19
N LEU A 17 0.57 -2.02 10.39
CA LEU A 17 1.77 -2.82 10.15
C LEU A 17 1.80 -4.10 11.00
N SER A 18 1.30 -4.06 12.24
CA SER A 18 1.29 -5.24 13.12
C SER A 18 0.35 -6.32 12.59
N ALA A 19 -0.86 -5.94 12.16
CA ALA A 19 -1.81 -6.90 11.59
C ALA A 19 -1.32 -7.43 10.24
N LEU A 20 -0.81 -6.54 9.37
CA LEU A 20 -0.22 -6.92 8.10
C LEU A 20 0.95 -7.90 8.27
N LYS A 21 1.85 -7.66 9.23
CA LYS A 21 2.98 -8.56 9.51
C LYS A 21 2.50 -9.96 9.90
N GLY A 22 1.50 -10.04 10.78
CA GLY A 22 0.91 -11.33 11.17
C GLY A 22 0.32 -12.10 9.98
N ILE A 23 -0.32 -11.40 9.05
CA ILE A 23 -0.87 -11.99 7.82
C ILE A 23 0.24 -12.44 6.88
N VAL A 24 1.24 -11.58 6.65
CA VAL A 24 2.42 -11.88 5.82
C VAL A 24 3.13 -13.13 6.32
N ASP A 25 3.28 -13.28 7.64
CA ASP A 25 4.01 -14.40 8.25
C ASP A 25 3.28 -15.74 8.15
N CYS A 26 1.95 -15.74 8.01
CA CYS A 26 1.15 -16.97 7.94
C CYS A 26 0.55 -17.25 6.56
N SER A 27 0.59 -16.28 5.64
CA SER A 27 -0.04 -16.42 4.33
C SER A 27 0.90 -17.12 3.35
N PRO A 28 0.49 -18.26 2.76
CA PRO A 28 1.24 -18.86 1.65
C PRO A 28 1.02 -18.10 0.32
N PHE A 29 0.10 -17.13 0.30
CA PHE A 29 -0.25 -16.35 -0.88
C PHE A 29 0.26 -14.92 -0.78
N PRO A 30 0.51 -14.25 -1.92
CA PRO A 30 0.81 -12.82 -1.94
C PRO A 30 -0.24 -11.97 -1.22
N VAL A 31 0.20 -10.90 -0.56
CA VAL A 31 -0.61 -10.01 0.26
C VAL A 31 -0.59 -8.60 -0.33
N ILE A 32 -1.77 -8.02 -0.49
CA ILE A 32 -1.96 -6.62 -0.88
C ILE A 32 -2.49 -5.88 0.34
N ALA A 33 -1.77 -4.83 0.76
CA ALA A 33 -2.17 -3.97 1.87
C ALA A 33 -3.20 -2.94 1.41
N SER A 34 -4.25 -2.72 2.20
CA SER A 34 -5.28 -1.71 1.93
C SER A 34 -5.72 -1.05 3.24
N GLY A 35 -6.00 0.26 3.17
CA GLY A 35 -6.45 1.06 4.31
C GLY A 35 -5.33 1.78 5.06
N GLY A 36 -5.53 3.09 5.27
CA GLY A 36 -4.69 3.91 6.14
C GLY A 36 -3.37 4.43 5.56
N ILE A 37 -3.01 4.11 4.32
CA ILE A 37 -1.76 4.60 3.70
C ILE A 37 -1.88 6.09 3.36
N THR A 38 -0.92 6.90 3.84
CA THR A 38 -0.93 8.36 3.71
C THR A 38 0.35 8.98 3.20
N SER A 39 1.47 8.29 3.35
CA SER A 39 2.80 8.84 3.15
C SER A 39 3.73 7.87 2.40
N LEU A 40 4.89 8.37 1.96
CA LEU A 40 5.93 7.54 1.35
C LEU A 40 6.54 6.59 2.38
N GLU A 41 6.62 7.04 3.64
CA GLU A 41 7.09 6.27 4.77
C GLU A 41 6.18 5.07 5.03
N ASP A 42 4.85 5.25 4.94
CA ASP A 42 3.89 4.15 5.06
C ASP A 42 4.11 3.08 3.98
N LEU A 43 4.33 3.49 2.74
CA LEU A 43 4.59 2.58 1.62
C LEU A 43 5.88 1.77 1.83
N ARG A 44 6.96 2.43 2.26
CA ARG A 44 8.23 1.76 2.58
C ARG A 44 8.08 0.82 3.76
N ALA A 45 7.33 1.23 4.79
CA ALA A 45 7.07 0.40 5.95
C ALA A 45 6.30 -0.87 5.56
N VAL A 46 5.28 -0.74 4.70
CA VAL A 46 4.54 -1.89 4.15
C VAL A 46 5.46 -2.78 3.31
N GLN A 47 6.26 -2.23 2.40
CA GLN A 47 7.22 -2.99 1.60
C GLN A 47 8.23 -3.76 2.48
N SER A 48 8.64 -3.19 3.61
CA SER A 48 9.59 -3.81 4.54
C SER A 48 9.05 -5.01 5.32
N LEU A 49 7.72 -5.26 5.28
CA LEU A 49 7.12 -6.39 6.00
C LEU A 49 7.52 -7.74 5.42
N GLY A 50 7.96 -7.79 4.17
CA GLY A 50 8.57 -8.97 3.57
C GLY A 50 8.17 -9.19 2.10
N PRO A 51 8.78 -10.20 1.45
CA PRO A 51 8.57 -10.49 0.03
C PRO A 51 7.16 -10.99 -0.31
N GLN A 52 6.36 -11.35 0.70
CA GLN A 52 4.96 -11.72 0.51
C GLN A 52 4.08 -10.50 0.17
N ILE A 53 4.54 -9.28 0.45
CA ILE A 53 3.84 -8.06 0.06
C ILE A 53 4.01 -7.85 -1.44
N GLU A 54 2.91 -7.96 -2.16
CA GLU A 54 2.87 -7.77 -3.62
C GLU A 54 2.50 -6.32 -3.98
N GLY A 55 1.73 -5.65 -3.13
CA GLY A 55 1.31 -4.29 -3.43
C GLY A 55 0.52 -3.62 -2.32
N ALA A 56 0.08 -2.42 -2.62
CA ALA A 56 -0.70 -1.57 -1.75
C ALA A 56 -1.80 -0.84 -2.51
N ILE A 57 -2.99 -0.72 -1.92
CA ILE A 57 -4.11 0.06 -2.43
C ILE A 57 -4.14 1.39 -1.69
N VAL A 58 -3.97 2.48 -2.43
CA VAL A 58 -4.03 3.84 -1.89
C VAL A 58 -5.23 4.57 -2.48
N GLY A 59 -6.16 4.96 -1.62
CA GLY A 59 -7.35 5.71 -1.98
C GLY A 59 -7.23 7.18 -1.60
N LYS A 60 -7.92 7.56 -0.52
CA LYS A 60 -8.12 8.95 -0.07
C LYS A 60 -6.86 9.83 -0.07
N ALA A 61 -5.69 9.29 0.29
CA ALA A 61 -4.45 10.08 0.32
C ALA A 61 -4.01 10.61 -1.05
N LEU A 62 -4.29 9.88 -2.14
CA LEU A 62 -4.06 10.35 -3.50
C LEU A 62 -5.09 11.42 -3.90
N TYR A 63 -6.36 11.18 -3.59
CA TYR A 63 -7.45 12.13 -3.91
C TYR A 63 -7.32 13.46 -3.15
N ASP A 64 -6.88 13.42 -1.89
CA ASP A 64 -6.68 14.59 -1.05
C ASP A 64 -5.31 15.28 -1.31
N GLY A 65 -4.50 14.77 -2.24
CA GLY A 65 -3.17 15.31 -2.55
C GLY A 65 -2.14 15.18 -1.42
N LYS A 66 -2.39 14.33 -0.42
CA LYS A 66 -1.45 14.06 0.68
C LYS A 66 -0.28 13.19 0.25
N LEU A 67 -0.50 12.34 -0.74
CA LEU A 67 0.50 11.51 -1.35
C LEU A 67 0.62 11.86 -2.84
N ASP A 68 1.83 12.23 -3.26
CA ASP A 68 2.13 12.45 -4.67
C ASP A 68 2.40 11.12 -5.37
N TYR A 69 1.63 10.80 -6.42
CA TYR A 69 1.73 9.53 -7.13
C TYR A 69 3.10 9.31 -7.79
N PRO A 70 3.66 10.26 -8.57
CA PRO A 70 5.02 10.14 -9.09
C PRO A 70 6.07 9.87 -8.01
N ALA A 71 6.02 10.62 -6.89
CA ALA A 71 6.93 10.40 -5.76
C ALA A 71 6.75 9.03 -5.11
N ALA A 72 5.50 8.56 -4.98
CA ALA A 72 5.19 7.23 -4.46
C ALA A 72 5.80 6.12 -5.32
N MET A 73 5.59 6.19 -6.64
CA MET A 73 6.15 5.22 -7.59
C MET A 73 7.68 5.24 -7.60
N ALA A 74 8.30 6.42 -7.51
CA ALA A 74 9.75 6.55 -7.39
C ALA A 74 10.28 5.96 -6.07
N ALA A 75 9.54 6.13 -4.97
CA ALA A 75 9.95 5.68 -3.63
C ALA A 75 9.92 4.15 -3.46
N ILE A 76 8.99 3.45 -4.13
CA ILE A 76 8.84 1.99 -4.02
C ILE A 76 9.56 1.20 -5.12
N GLY A 77 10.20 1.90 -6.07
CA GLY A 77 10.88 1.32 -7.22
C GLY A 77 9.89 0.99 -8.32
N ALA A 78 9.86 1.82 -9.37
CA ALA A 78 8.94 1.67 -10.49
C ALA A 78 9.05 0.27 -11.14
N GLN A 79 7.96 -0.49 -11.14
CA GLN A 79 7.69 -1.47 -12.18
C GLN A 79 6.89 -0.78 -13.28
N ALA A 80 7.20 -1.13 -14.53
CA ALA A 80 6.73 -0.47 -15.74
C ALA A 80 5.23 -0.14 -15.69
N THR A 81 4.90 1.14 -15.88
CA THR A 81 3.54 1.55 -16.23
C THR A 81 3.14 0.80 -17.49
N GLU A 82 2.24 -0.18 -17.39
CA GLU A 82 1.43 -0.55 -18.54
C GLU A 82 0.71 0.72 -18.99
N ALA A 83 0.89 1.08 -20.26
CA ALA A 83 0.33 2.28 -20.84
C ALA A 83 -1.17 2.40 -20.51
N PRO A 84 -1.69 3.61 -20.27
CA PRO A 84 -3.11 3.78 -20.03
C PRO A 84 -3.87 3.14 -21.19
N HIS A 85 -4.79 2.23 -20.87
CA HIS A 85 -5.74 1.69 -21.83
C HIS A 85 -6.50 2.88 -22.41
N ALA A 86 -6.15 3.26 -23.65
CA ALA A 86 -6.89 4.23 -24.42
C ALA A 86 -8.29 3.65 -24.65
N ASN A 87 -9.31 4.32 -24.12
CA ASN A 87 -10.70 4.11 -24.53
C ASN A 87 -10.93 4.63 -25.95
#